data_AF-A0A388MBK3-F1
#
_entry.id   AF-A0A388MBK3-F1
#
_cell.length_a   1.000
_cell.length_b   1.000
_cell.length_c   1.000
_cell.angle_alpha   90.00
_cell.angle_beta   90.00
_cell.angle_gamma   90.00
#
_symmetry.space_group_name_H-M   'P 1'
#
loop_
_entity.id
_entity.type
_entity.pdbx_description
1 polymer ?
#
loop_
_entity_poly.entity_id
_entity_poly.type
_entity_poly.pdbx_seq_one_letter_code
_entity_poly.pdbx_strand_id
1 'polypeptide(L)'
;MATLREYIEVERAKKEMKARKKAERKEVERRAMEEKEARERKAEKKAEKAREEEERVAAIRKDMDLHVKLTVKEALSGAYAEFREAIAAAKLHEKMKGKQNDIEEIRERMQGLSINEKRKRGPKPVFEDNPPMELPAKRTPKRTPKRGIQKPAKLTPRLTRSKTKTKVRLSPATKERITAVAKRKIPASMGKIGRYKLMEDVMRLPKDYDAITLQNICLEEGVQYRGKIDAIFDLAEHRAYIAYGTDNEDDGEVESKQDIDEVGATKIVEGNEGVAEDVDE
;
A
#
# COMPACT_ATOMS: atom_id res chain seq x y z
N MET A 1 -49.79 -67.26 26.12
CA MET A 1 -48.33 -67.14 26.38
C MET A 1 -47.60 -66.14 25.46
N ALA A 2 -48.15 -65.75 24.29
CA ALA A 2 -47.48 -64.83 23.35
C ALA A 2 -47.36 -63.37 23.86
N THR A 3 -48.31 -62.92 24.69
CA THR A 3 -48.43 -61.51 25.13
C THR A 3 -47.28 -61.01 26.03
N LEU A 4 -46.62 -61.89 26.78
CA LEU A 4 -45.53 -61.49 27.68
C LEU A 4 -44.22 -61.23 26.93
N ARG A 5 -43.97 -61.95 25.83
CA ARG A 5 -42.74 -61.79 25.03
C ARG A 5 -42.75 -60.47 24.26
N GLU A 6 -43.89 -60.13 23.66
CA GLU A 6 -44.10 -58.86 22.96
C GLU A 6 -43.90 -57.65 23.88
N TYR A 7 -44.37 -57.73 25.13
CA TYR A 7 -44.18 -56.66 26.11
C TYR A 7 -42.69 -56.42 26.45
N ILE A 8 -41.91 -57.50 26.58
CA ILE A 8 -40.46 -57.41 26.84
C ILE A 8 -39.73 -56.80 25.65
N GLU A 9 -40.11 -57.15 24.42
CA GLU A 9 -39.53 -56.60 23.19
C GLU A 9 -39.84 -55.11 23.04
N VAL A 10 -41.07 -54.69 23.31
CA VAL A 10 -41.47 -53.26 23.31
C VAL A 10 -40.70 -52.48 24.38
N GLU A 11 -40.51 -53.04 25.58
CA GLU A 11 -39.76 -52.37 26.64
C GLU A 11 -38.27 -52.25 26.30
N ARG A 12 -37.66 -53.27 25.67
CA ARG A 12 -36.29 -53.24 25.17
C ARG A 12 -36.13 -52.22 24.04
N ALA A 13 -37.02 -52.20 23.06
CA ALA A 13 -37.02 -51.22 21.97
C ALA A 13 -37.15 -49.78 22.51
N LYS A 14 -37.99 -49.56 23.53
CA LYS A 14 -38.14 -48.25 24.19
C LYS A 14 -36.88 -47.84 24.95
N LYS A 15 -36.16 -48.79 25.59
CA LYS A 15 -34.86 -48.52 26.24
C LYS A 15 -33.78 -48.21 25.22
N GLU A 16 -33.70 -48.94 24.11
CA GLU A 16 -32.73 -48.70 23.03
C GLU A 16 -32.98 -47.35 22.33
N MET A 17 -34.23 -47.01 22.04
CA MET A 17 -34.60 -45.70 21.46
C MET A 17 -34.19 -44.54 22.38
N LYS A 18 -34.39 -44.67 23.70
CA LYS A 18 -33.92 -43.67 24.67
C LYS A 18 -32.40 -43.60 24.75
N ALA A 19 -31.71 -44.73 24.68
CA ALA A 19 -30.25 -44.78 24.68
C ALA A 19 -29.66 -44.13 23.40
N ARG A 20 -30.21 -44.43 22.22
CA ARG A 20 -29.83 -43.81 20.94
C ARG A 20 -30.07 -42.30 20.97
N LYS A 21 -31.23 -41.84 21.43
CA LYS A 21 -31.54 -40.40 21.55
C LYS A 21 -30.60 -39.68 22.52
N LYS A 22 -30.17 -40.33 23.61
CA LYS A 22 -29.20 -39.78 24.56
C LYS A 22 -27.78 -39.73 23.98
N ALA A 23 -27.39 -40.73 23.20
CA ALA A 23 -26.10 -40.77 22.51
C ALA A 23 -26.00 -39.69 21.41
N GLU A 24 -27.03 -39.57 20.57
CA GLU A 24 -27.11 -38.56 19.52
C GLU A 24 -27.06 -37.13 20.10
N ARG A 25 -27.80 -36.86 21.19
CA ARG A 25 -27.76 -35.56 21.86
C ARG A 25 -26.36 -35.20 22.38
N LYS A 26 -25.62 -36.18 22.92
CA LYS A 26 -24.24 -35.97 23.39
C LYS A 26 -23.27 -35.75 22.24
N GLU A 27 -23.47 -36.42 21.10
CA GLU A 27 -22.62 -36.25 19.93
C GLU A 27 -22.82 -34.88 19.29
N VAL A 28 -24.07 -34.41 19.17
CA VAL A 28 -24.38 -33.05 18.69
C VAL A 28 -23.76 -31.99 19.60
N GLU A 29 -23.83 -32.18 20.93
CA GLU A 29 -23.21 -31.27 21.90
C GLU A 29 -21.67 -31.24 21.77
N ARG A 30 -21.02 -32.39 21.55
CA ARG A 30 -19.57 -32.45 21.29
C ARG A 30 -19.19 -31.71 20.01
N ARG A 31 -19.93 -31.91 18.92
CA ARG A 31 -19.68 -31.21 17.65
C ARG A 31 -19.88 -29.70 17.80
N ALA A 32 -20.88 -29.27 18.57
CA ALA A 32 -21.12 -27.85 18.85
C ALA A 32 -19.99 -27.21 19.68
N MET A 33 -19.43 -27.93 20.66
CA MET A 33 -18.27 -27.46 21.44
C MET A 33 -17.01 -27.36 20.58
N GLU A 34 -16.73 -28.36 19.74
CA GLU A 34 -15.57 -28.35 18.85
C GLU A 34 -15.67 -27.24 17.79
N GLU A 35 -16.88 -26.96 17.26
CA GLU A 35 -17.10 -25.85 16.33
C GLU A 35 -16.89 -24.49 17.01
N LYS A 36 -17.35 -24.32 18.26
CA LYS A 36 -17.12 -23.09 19.03
C LYS A 36 -15.63 -22.86 19.29
N GLU A 37 -14.91 -23.89 19.72
CA GLU A 37 -13.47 -23.80 19.95
C GLU A 37 -12.71 -23.46 18.65
N ALA A 38 -13.11 -24.05 17.52
CA ALA A 38 -12.53 -23.73 16.22
C ALA A 38 -12.82 -22.28 15.78
N ARG A 39 -13.97 -21.71 16.18
CA ARG A 39 -14.30 -20.30 15.93
C ARG A 39 -13.51 -19.36 16.85
N GLU A 40 -13.36 -19.71 18.13
CA GLU A 40 -12.58 -18.95 19.10
C GLU A 40 -11.10 -18.91 18.71
N ARG A 41 -10.49 -20.05 18.39
CA ARG A 41 -9.09 -20.10 17.89
C ARG A 41 -8.88 -19.27 16.62
N LYS A 42 -9.90 -19.18 15.75
CA LYS A 42 -9.83 -18.32 14.55
C LYS A 42 -9.98 -16.84 14.90
N ALA A 43 -10.79 -16.51 15.90
CA ALA A 43 -10.95 -15.14 16.39
C ALA A 43 -9.67 -14.66 17.11
N GLU A 44 -9.08 -15.50 17.96
CA GLU A 44 -7.81 -15.23 18.65
C GLU A 44 -6.67 -15.01 17.65
N LYS A 45 -6.49 -15.91 16.68
CA LYS A 45 -5.47 -15.74 15.63
C LYS A 45 -5.66 -14.48 14.80
N LYS A 46 -6.90 -13.99 14.64
CA LYS A 46 -7.15 -12.72 13.94
C LYS A 46 -6.86 -11.53 14.84
N ALA A 47 -7.22 -11.60 16.12
CA ALA A 47 -6.93 -10.55 17.09
C ALA A 47 -5.42 -10.40 17.35
N GLU A 48 -4.69 -11.51 17.44
CA GLU A 48 -3.23 -11.53 17.58
C GLU A 48 -2.55 -10.90 16.35
N LYS A 49 -2.95 -11.30 15.14
CA LYS A 49 -2.46 -10.67 13.90
C LYS A 49 -2.74 -9.17 13.83
N ALA A 50 -3.93 -8.75 14.27
CA ALA A 50 -4.27 -7.34 14.32
C ALA A 50 -3.39 -6.56 15.30
N ARG A 51 -3.04 -7.16 16.45
CA ARG A 51 -2.09 -6.55 17.41
C ARG A 51 -0.68 -6.45 16.84
N GLU A 52 -0.18 -7.51 16.21
CA GLU A 52 1.15 -7.49 15.59
C GLU A 52 1.24 -6.43 14.47
N GLU A 53 0.18 -6.29 13.67
CA GLU A 53 0.10 -5.25 12.63
C GLU A 53 0.08 -3.84 13.23
N GLU A 54 -0.68 -3.61 14.30
CA GLU A 54 -0.71 -2.34 15.03
C GLU A 54 0.68 -1.97 15.60
N GLU A 55 1.41 -2.94 16.14
CA GLU A 55 2.78 -2.74 16.63
C GLU A 55 3.75 -2.36 15.50
N ARG A 56 3.66 -3.03 14.33
CA ARG A 56 4.48 -2.68 13.16
C ARG A 56 4.19 -1.26 12.65
N VAL A 57 2.93 -0.88 12.57
CA VAL A 57 2.53 0.48 12.16
C VAL A 57 3.02 1.52 13.17
N ALA A 58 2.95 1.22 14.47
CA ALA A 58 3.47 2.08 15.52
C ALA A 58 5.00 2.24 15.44
N ALA A 59 5.75 1.18 15.08
CA ALA A 59 7.19 1.26 14.86
C ALA A 59 7.54 2.16 13.67
N ILE A 60 6.90 1.94 12.51
CA ILE A 60 7.12 2.77 11.30
C ILE A 60 6.80 4.25 11.60
N ARG A 61 5.72 4.51 12.35
CA ARG A 61 5.35 5.88 12.73
C ARG A 61 6.42 6.56 13.60
N LYS A 62 7.04 5.83 14.53
CA LYS A 62 8.13 6.35 15.36
C LYS A 62 9.37 6.65 14.53
N ASP A 63 9.74 5.76 13.61
CA ASP A 63 10.89 5.94 12.73
C ASP A 63 10.70 7.16 11.80
N MET A 64 9.49 7.33 11.27
CA MET A 64 9.15 8.49 10.45
C MET A 64 9.19 9.81 11.26
N ASP A 65 8.70 9.80 12.50
CA ASP A 65 8.78 10.97 13.39
C ASP A 65 10.24 11.33 13.73
N LEU A 66 11.10 10.33 13.95
CA LEU A 66 12.53 10.54 14.14
C LEU A 66 13.20 11.11 12.90
N HIS A 67 12.89 10.57 11.71
CA HIS A 67 13.44 11.07 10.45
C HIS A 67 13.05 12.54 10.21
N VAL A 68 11.76 12.87 10.37
CA VAL A 68 11.27 14.26 10.24
C VAL A 68 11.97 15.19 11.22
N LYS A 69 12.16 14.79 12.48
CA LYS A 69 12.88 15.60 13.46
C LYS A 69 14.34 15.83 13.09
N LEU A 70 15.02 14.80 12.57
CA LEU A 70 16.41 14.93 12.11
C LEU A 70 16.49 15.89 10.91
N THR A 71 15.65 15.69 9.89
CA THR A 71 15.63 16.56 8.70
C THR A 71 15.30 18.01 9.04
N VAL A 72 14.32 18.26 9.93
CA VAL A 72 14.00 19.62 10.39
C VAL A 72 15.16 20.23 11.17
N LYS A 73 15.81 19.46 12.04
CA LYS A 73 16.97 19.94 12.80
C LYS A 73 18.14 20.32 11.87
N GLU A 74 18.42 19.49 10.87
CA GLU A 74 19.46 19.74 9.87
C GLU A 74 19.15 21.01 9.06
N ALA A 75 17.92 21.13 8.53
CA ALA A 75 17.48 22.32 7.78
C ALA A 75 17.57 23.60 8.61
N LEU A 76 17.12 23.58 9.87
CA LEU A 76 17.24 24.72 10.77
C LEU A 76 18.71 25.05 11.07
N SER A 77 19.55 24.04 11.28
CA SER A 77 20.98 24.27 11.56
C SER A 77 21.70 24.93 10.37
N GLY A 78 21.38 24.52 9.14
CA GLY A 78 21.88 25.16 7.92
C GLY A 78 21.44 26.62 7.81
N ALA A 79 20.13 26.88 7.97
CA ALA A 79 19.58 28.24 7.93
C ALA A 79 20.20 29.15 9.02
N TYR A 80 20.48 28.64 10.22
CA TYR A 80 21.16 29.40 11.26
C TYR A 80 22.63 29.70 10.92
N ALA A 81 23.32 28.80 10.22
CA ALA A 81 24.69 29.04 9.78
C ALA A 81 24.73 30.15 8.70
N GLU A 82 23.86 30.06 7.69
CA GLU A 82 23.72 31.09 6.65
C GLU A 82 23.35 32.45 7.25
N PHE A 83 22.42 32.48 8.20
CA PHE A 83 22.02 33.71 8.88
C PHE A 83 23.18 34.34 9.69
N ARG A 84 23.99 33.51 10.35
CA ARG A 84 25.19 33.98 11.07
C ARG A 84 26.23 34.54 10.11
N GLU A 85 26.44 33.90 8.97
CA GLU A 85 27.37 34.37 7.93
C GLU A 85 26.90 35.69 7.32
N ALA A 86 25.61 35.82 6.99
CA ALA A 86 25.02 37.05 6.49
C ALA A 86 25.18 38.22 7.48
N ILE A 87 24.97 37.99 8.78
CA ILE A 87 25.22 38.99 9.82
C ILE A 87 26.70 39.38 9.88
N ALA A 88 27.61 38.41 9.78
CA ALA A 88 29.05 38.68 9.78
C ALA A 88 29.49 39.49 8.54
N ALA A 89 28.98 39.15 7.36
CA ALA A 89 29.22 39.86 6.11
C ALA A 89 28.68 41.30 6.16
N ALA A 90 27.46 41.50 6.66
CA ALA A 90 26.87 42.83 6.83
C ALA A 90 27.73 43.73 7.75
N LYS A 91 28.24 43.17 8.86
CA LYS A 91 29.13 43.90 9.78
C LYS A 91 30.48 44.28 9.16
N LEU A 92 31.01 43.48 8.23
CA LEU A 92 32.24 43.82 7.49
C LEU A 92 32.00 44.96 6.50
N HIS A 93 30.86 44.94 5.79
CA HIS A 93 30.50 45.99 4.85
C HIS A 93 30.33 47.36 5.55
N GLU A 94 29.79 47.38 6.76
CA GLU A 94 29.64 48.59 7.59
C GLU A 94 31.00 49.23 7.96
N LYS A 95 32.08 48.44 8.10
CA LYS A 95 33.42 48.95 8.42
C LYS A 95 34.16 49.54 7.22
N MET A 96 33.88 49.05 6.00
CA MET A 96 34.52 49.56 4.79
C MET A 96 33.80 50.78 4.20
N LYS A 97 32.50 50.94 4.49
CA LYS A 97 31.77 52.18 4.15
C LYS A 97 32.07 53.25 5.20
N GLY A 98 33.29 53.76 5.15
CA GLY A 98 33.75 54.83 6.01
C GLY A 98 32.89 56.08 5.92
N LYS A 99 32.61 56.63 7.10
CA LYS A 99 32.56 58.07 7.43
C LYS A 99 31.45 58.92 6.81
N GLN A 100 30.43 59.08 7.66
CA GLN A 100 29.97 60.35 8.24
C GLN A 100 28.75 61.09 7.69
N ASN A 101 28.31 60.91 6.44
CA ASN A 101 27.25 61.81 5.94
C ASN A 101 25.81 61.24 6.03
N ASP A 102 25.61 59.93 5.85
CA ASP A 102 24.25 59.38 5.72
C ASP A 102 23.47 59.30 7.05
N ILE A 103 24.16 59.17 8.20
CA ILE A 103 23.50 59.09 9.51
C ILE A 103 22.94 60.46 9.93
N GLU A 104 23.65 61.55 9.63
CA GLU A 104 23.15 62.91 9.86
C GLU A 104 21.98 63.25 8.93
N GLU A 105 22.02 62.84 7.65
CA GLU A 105 20.92 63.04 6.70
C GLU A 105 19.64 62.27 7.11
N ILE A 106 19.77 61.01 7.54
CA ILE A 106 18.62 60.23 8.03
C ILE A 106 18.06 60.83 9.33
N ARG A 107 18.94 61.35 10.21
CA ARG A 107 18.52 62.03 11.44
C ARG A 107 17.74 63.31 11.14
N GLU A 108 18.21 64.12 10.18
CA GLU A 108 17.50 65.32 9.71
C GLU A 108 16.14 64.96 9.08
N ARG A 109 16.10 63.96 8.19
CA ARG A 109 14.85 63.47 7.59
C ARG A 109 13.86 62.94 8.63
N MET A 110 14.33 62.19 9.63
CA MET A 110 13.46 61.70 10.71
C MET A 110 12.99 62.81 11.64
N GLN A 111 13.78 63.87 11.85
CA GLN A 111 13.37 65.00 12.67
C GLN A 111 12.15 65.73 12.08
N GLY A 112 12.07 65.79 10.74
CA GLY A 112 10.89 66.28 10.01
C GLY A 112 9.68 65.32 9.99
N LEU A 113 9.87 64.04 10.30
CA LEU A 113 8.82 63.02 10.36
C LEU A 113 8.28 62.80 11.78
N SER A 114 8.58 63.69 12.72
CA SER A 114 7.95 63.66 14.04
C SER A 114 6.45 63.97 13.90
N ILE A 115 5.64 62.92 13.79
CA ILE A 115 4.18 63.00 13.84
C ILE A 115 3.81 63.31 15.30
N ASN A 116 3.96 64.57 15.68
CA ASN A 116 3.49 65.17 16.93
C ASN A 116 1.97 65.30 16.95
N GLU A 117 1.31 65.14 15.80
CA GLU A 117 -0.14 65.04 15.71
C GLU A 117 -0.62 63.64 16.11
N LYS A 118 -0.92 63.47 17.39
CA LYS A 118 -1.72 62.33 17.85
C LYS A 118 -3.10 62.45 17.23
N ARG A 119 -3.33 61.76 16.11
CA ARG A 119 -4.66 61.55 15.56
C ARG A 119 -5.58 61.16 16.70
N LYS A 120 -6.64 61.94 16.91
CA LYS A 120 -7.70 61.59 17.86
C LYS A 120 -8.21 60.21 17.42
N ARG A 121 -7.87 59.18 18.19
CA ARG A 121 -8.42 57.83 17.99
C ARG A 121 -9.93 58.02 18.00
N GLY A 122 -10.56 57.79 16.85
CA GLY A 122 -12.00 57.89 16.74
C GLY A 122 -12.67 56.99 17.78
N PRO A 123 -13.93 57.25 18.14
CA PRO A 123 -14.71 56.37 19.00
C PRO A 123 -14.53 54.93 18.53
N LYS A 124 -14.22 54.00 19.46
CA LYS A 124 -14.03 52.60 19.11
C LYS A 124 -15.25 52.14 18.29
N PRO A 125 -15.07 51.61 17.07
CA PRO A 125 -16.19 51.09 16.31
C PRO A 125 -16.83 49.99 17.15
N VAL A 126 -18.08 50.22 17.55
CA VAL A 126 -18.90 49.22 18.22
C VAL A 126 -19.30 48.25 17.13
N PHE A 127 -18.63 47.10 17.09
CA PHE A 127 -19.06 45.98 16.26
C PHE A 127 -20.26 45.33 16.94
N GLU A 128 -21.43 45.92 16.74
CA GLU A 128 -22.71 45.26 16.95
C GLU A 128 -22.82 44.12 15.93
N ASP A 129 -22.88 42.89 16.43
CA ASP A 129 -23.23 41.67 15.71
C ASP A 129 -22.31 41.28 14.54
N ASN A 130 -21.07 40.91 14.88
CA ASN A 130 -20.25 40.10 13.98
C ASN A 130 -20.88 38.69 13.91
N PRO A 131 -21.46 38.27 12.78
CA PRO A 131 -22.11 36.96 12.69
C PRO A 131 -21.06 35.86 12.96
N PRO A 132 -21.42 34.81 13.71
CA PRO A 132 -20.51 33.69 13.94
C PRO A 132 -20.08 33.14 12.58
N MET A 133 -18.77 33.12 12.33
CA MET A 133 -18.21 32.52 11.11
C MET A 133 -18.71 31.07 11.01
N GLU A 134 -19.67 30.84 10.13
CA GLU A 134 -20.13 29.52 9.74
C GLU A 134 -19.00 28.83 8.98
N LEU A 135 -18.20 28.06 9.71
CA LEU A 135 -17.23 27.16 9.10
C LEU A 135 -18.00 26.14 8.23
N PRO A 136 -17.65 25.96 6.95
CA PRO A 136 -18.34 25.02 6.08
C PRO A 136 -18.25 23.60 6.66
N ALA A 137 -19.41 22.96 6.83
CA ALA A 137 -19.50 21.61 7.35
C ALA A 137 -18.62 20.65 6.55
N LYS A 138 -17.71 19.96 7.26
CA LYS A 138 -16.81 18.93 6.74
C LYS A 138 -17.56 17.97 5.82
N ARG A 139 -17.31 18.07 4.50
CA ARG A 139 -17.81 17.13 3.50
C ARG A 139 -17.19 15.76 3.72
N THR A 140 -17.93 14.86 4.36
CA THR A 140 -17.62 13.43 4.30
C THR A 140 -17.84 12.92 2.88
N PRO A 141 -16.91 12.14 2.28
CA PRO A 141 -17.06 11.62 0.93
C PRO A 141 -18.26 10.67 0.84
N LYS A 142 -19.27 11.07 0.05
CA LYS A 142 -20.43 10.24 -0.29
C LYS A 142 -19.95 8.97 -1.00
N ARG A 143 -20.22 7.83 -0.38
CA ARG A 143 -20.20 6.49 -1.00
C ARG A 143 -20.92 6.53 -2.34
N THR A 144 -20.20 6.21 -3.41
CA THR A 144 -20.79 5.90 -4.71
C THR A 144 -21.54 4.56 -4.64
N PRO A 145 -22.77 4.46 -5.18
CA PRO A 145 -23.51 3.21 -5.25
C PRO A 145 -22.96 2.31 -6.36
N LYS A 146 -22.78 1.03 -6.00
CA LYS A 146 -22.43 -0.09 -6.89
C LYS A 146 -23.28 -0.09 -8.16
N ARG A 147 -22.71 0.30 -9.30
CA ARG A 147 -23.28 0.03 -10.63
C ARG A 147 -22.64 -1.24 -11.21
N GLY A 148 -23.49 -2.13 -11.73
CA GLY A 148 -23.10 -3.02 -12.83
C GLY A 148 -22.80 -4.47 -12.47
N ILE A 149 -23.84 -5.23 -12.10
CA ILE A 149 -23.86 -6.68 -12.34
C ILE A 149 -24.05 -6.88 -13.84
N GLN A 150 -22.94 -6.97 -14.60
CA GLN A 150 -23.01 -7.52 -15.94
C GLN A 150 -22.97 -9.05 -15.84
N LYS A 151 -24.05 -9.68 -16.30
CA LYS A 151 -24.15 -11.14 -16.42
C LYS A 151 -23.14 -11.60 -17.48
N PRO A 152 -22.33 -12.64 -17.25
CA PRO A 152 -21.49 -13.18 -18.31
C PRO A 152 -22.38 -13.88 -19.36
N ALA A 153 -22.20 -13.48 -20.62
CA ALA A 153 -22.79 -14.12 -21.77
C ALA A 153 -22.36 -15.60 -21.83
N LYS A 154 -23.33 -16.48 -22.08
CA LYS A 154 -23.12 -17.93 -22.20
C LYS A 154 -22.38 -18.22 -23.50
N LEU A 155 -21.04 -18.30 -23.46
CA LEU A 155 -20.25 -18.89 -24.54
C LEU A 155 -20.05 -20.37 -24.27
N THR A 156 -20.63 -21.19 -25.14
CA THR A 156 -20.50 -22.65 -25.20
C THR A 156 -19.06 -23.03 -25.58
N PRO A 157 -18.35 -23.89 -24.83
CA PRO A 157 -17.05 -24.38 -25.25
C PRO A 157 -17.22 -25.58 -26.20
N ARG A 158 -16.89 -25.38 -27.47
CA ARG A 158 -16.69 -26.42 -28.47
C ARG A 158 -15.43 -27.22 -28.08
N LEU A 159 -15.63 -28.38 -27.48
CA LEU A 159 -14.59 -29.35 -27.13
C LEU A 159 -13.92 -29.90 -28.40
N THR A 160 -12.65 -29.55 -28.61
CA THR A 160 -11.77 -30.27 -29.54
C THR A 160 -10.83 -31.19 -28.76
N ARG A 161 -10.85 -32.45 -29.19
CA ARG A 161 -10.16 -33.64 -28.67
C ARG A 161 -8.75 -33.72 -29.25
N SER A 162 -7.70 -33.78 -28.42
CA SER A 162 -6.41 -34.37 -28.86
C SER A 162 -5.45 -34.78 -27.73
N LYS A 163 -5.29 -36.11 -27.63
CA LYS A 163 -4.07 -36.94 -27.49
C LYS A 163 -3.14 -36.77 -26.26
N THR A 164 -3.39 -37.67 -25.31
CA THR A 164 -2.45 -38.48 -24.50
C THR A 164 -0.94 -38.24 -24.64
N LYS A 165 -0.35 -37.67 -23.57
CA LYS A 165 0.99 -38.01 -23.08
C LYS A 165 0.89 -38.58 -21.67
N THR A 166 1.69 -39.60 -21.38
CA THR A 166 1.73 -40.40 -20.14
C THR A 166 1.99 -39.51 -18.92
N LYS A 167 0.94 -39.30 -18.11
CA LYS A 167 1.00 -38.52 -16.87
C LYS A 167 1.53 -39.37 -15.72
N VAL A 168 2.63 -38.93 -15.11
CA VAL A 168 2.94 -39.24 -13.71
C VAL A 168 1.72 -38.80 -12.89
N ARG A 169 1.13 -39.74 -12.14
CA ARG A 169 -0.11 -39.53 -11.38
C ARG A 169 0.18 -38.70 -10.12
N LEU A 170 0.38 -37.41 -10.28
CA LEU A 170 0.20 -36.43 -9.20
C LEU A 170 -1.23 -36.58 -8.66
N SER A 171 -1.37 -36.65 -7.34
CA SER A 171 -2.67 -36.89 -6.70
C SER A 171 -3.69 -35.81 -7.11
N PRO A 172 -4.98 -36.15 -7.27
CA PRO A 172 -6.01 -35.19 -7.68
C PRO A 172 -6.07 -33.96 -6.77
N ALA A 173 -5.78 -34.12 -5.48
CA ALA A 173 -5.85 -33.06 -4.48
C ALA A 173 -4.81 -31.93 -4.69
N THR A 174 -3.63 -32.22 -5.22
CA THR A 174 -2.61 -31.18 -5.46
C THR A 174 -2.93 -30.38 -6.71
N LYS A 175 -3.45 -31.03 -7.76
CA LYS A 175 -3.87 -30.38 -9.02
C LYS A 175 -5.03 -29.40 -8.80
N GLU A 176 -5.99 -29.76 -7.96
CA GLU A 176 -7.11 -28.88 -7.64
C GLU A 176 -6.66 -27.62 -6.89
N ARG A 177 -5.69 -27.72 -5.96
CA ARG A 177 -5.17 -26.54 -5.25
C ARG A 177 -4.45 -25.56 -6.18
N ILE A 178 -3.66 -26.08 -7.12
CA ILE A 178 -2.91 -25.25 -8.07
C ILE A 178 -3.85 -24.56 -9.05
N THR A 179 -4.79 -25.31 -9.64
CA THR A 179 -5.77 -24.75 -10.58
C THR A 179 -6.78 -23.83 -9.91
N ALA A 180 -7.13 -24.07 -8.63
CA ALA A 180 -8.01 -23.19 -7.88
C ALA A 180 -7.37 -21.82 -7.66
N VAL A 181 -6.05 -21.72 -7.44
CA VAL A 181 -5.34 -20.44 -7.29
C VAL A 181 -5.33 -19.67 -8.60
N ALA A 182 -5.04 -20.33 -9.73
CA ALA A 182 -5.10 -19.70 -11.05
C ALA A 182 -6.52 -19.20 -11.43
N LYS A 183 -7.57 -19.80 -10.84
CA LYS A 183 -8.97 -19.40 -11.03
C LYS A 183 -9.51 -18.45 -9.95
N ARG A 184 -8.70 -18.06 -8.95
CA ARG A 184 -9.12 -17.02 -8.00
C ARG A 184 -9.30 -15.73 -8.79
N LYS A 185 -10.45 -15.08 -8.60
CA LYS A 185 -10.81 -13.81 -9.22
C LYS A 185 -9.60 -12.87 -9.11
N ILE A 186 -9.01 -12.53 -10.25
CA ILE A 186 -7.97 -11.52 -10.37
C ILE A 186 -8.49 -10.31 -9.58
N PRO A 187 -7.80 -9.89 -8.50
CA PRO A 187 -8.25 -8.75 -7.72
C PRO A 187 -8.38 -7.56 -8.68
N ALA A 188 -9.53 -6.89 -8.66
CA ALA A 188 -9.88 -5.81 -9.59
C ALA A 188 -8.97 -4.57 -9.52
N SER A 189 -7.87 -4.62 -8.74
CA SER A 189 -6.79 -3.65 -8.82
C SER A 189 -5.98 -3.91 -10.09
N MET A 190 -6.50 -3.45 -11.23
CA MET A 190 -5.77 -3.43 -12.50
C MET A 190 -4.56 -2.49 -12.38
N GLY A 191 -3.41 -2.89 -12.94
CA GLY A 191 -2.17 -2.10 -12.99
C GLY A 191 -0.99 -2.71 -12.22
N LYS A 192 0.14 -1.98 -12.19
CA LYS A 192 1.44 -2.41 -11.63
C LYS A 192 1.32 -3.07 -10.24
N ILE A 193 0.50 -2.50 -9.35
CA ILE A 193 0.28 -3.01 -7.99
C ILE A 193 -0.41 -4.39 -7.97
N GLY A 194 -1.36 -4.63 -8.87
CA GLY A 194 -2.03 -5.93 -9.00
C GLY A 194 -1.08 -7.03 -9.46
N ARG A 195 -0.17 -6.69 -10.38
CA ARG A 195 0.89 -7.58 -10.87
C ARG A 195 1.82 -8.02 -9.74
N TYR A 196 2.32 -7.07 -8.93
CA TYR A 196 3.17 -7.40 -7.77
C TYR A 196 2.48 -8.31 -6.76
N LYS A 197 1.21 -8.07 -6.42
CA LYS A 197 0.46 -8.92 -5.49
C LYS A 197 0.25 -10.34 -6.03
N LEU A 198 -0.03 -10.48 -7.32
CA LEU A 198 -0.15 -11.79 -7.96
C LEU A 198 1.19 -12.53 -7.93
N MET A 199 2.29 -11.86 -8.26
CA MET A 199 3.63 -12.44 -8.19
C MET A 199 3.97 -12.88 -6.76
N GLU A 200 3.66 -12.07 -5.74
CA GLU A 200 3.87 -12.41 -4.33
C GLU A 200 3.11 -13.66 -3.91
N ASP A 201 1.83 -13.77 -4.26
CA ASP A 201 1.02 -14.97 -3.96
C ASP A 201 1.53 -16.21 -4.70
N VAL A 202 1.95 -16.05 -5.97
CA VAL A 202 2.56 -17.13 -6.76
C VAL A 202 3.95 -17.49 -6.25
N MET A 203 4.69 -16.58 -5.61
CA MET A 203 5.96 -16.90 -4.94
C MET A 203 5.75 -17.56 -3.58
N ARG A 204 4.66 -17.26 -2.86
CA ARG A 204 4.41 -17.82 -1.52
C ARG A 204 4.03 -19.30 -1.55
N LEU A 205 3.23 -19.72 -2.53
CA LEU A 205 2.74 -21.11 -2.65
C LEU A 205 3.83 -22.15 -2.94
N PRO A 206 4.81 -21.90 -3.83
CA PRO A 206 5.76 -22.91 -4.25
C PRO A 206 6.99 -23.04 -3.36
N LYS A 207 7.15 -22.15 -2.37
CA LYS A 207 8.22 -22.25 -1.37
C LYS A 207 8.23 -23.61 -0.67
N ASP A 208 7.02 -24.12 -0.39
CA ASP A 208 6.81 -25.39 0.32
C ASP A 208 6.77 -26.62 -0.61
N TYR A 209 6.88 -26.42 -1.93
CA TYR A 209 6.90 -27.53 -2.88
C TYR A 209 8.29 -28.17 -2.97
N ASP A 210 8.27 -29.47 -3.18
CA ASP A 210 9.47 -30.24 -3.48
C ASP A 210 9.95 -29.97 -4.91
N ALA A 211 11.24 -30.15 -5.17
CA ALA A 211 11.85 -29.88 -6.48
C ALA A 211 11.14 -30.65 -7.61
N ILE A 212 10.75 -31.91 -7.37
CA ILE A 212 10.06 -32.75 -8.35
C ILE A 212 8.67 -32.19 -8.69
N THR A 213 7.93 -31.75 -7.67
CA THR A 213 6.62 -31.14 -7.89
C THR A 213 6.71 -29.82 -8.63
N LEU A 214 7.73 -29.01 -8.32
CA LEU A 214 7.95 -27.73 -8.99
C LEU A 214 8.33 -27.93 -10.46
N GLN A 215 9.23 -28.89 -10.74
CA GLN A 215 9.62 -29.25 -12.11
C GLN A 215 8.42 -29.70 -12.95
N ASN A 216 7.50 -30.48 -12.38
CA ASN A 216 6.27 -30.87 -13.06
C ASN A 216 5.35 -29.68 -13.36
N ILE A 217 5.24 -28.72 -12.43
CA ILE A 217 4.45 -27.50 -12.63
C ILE A 217 5.08 -26.64 -13.74
N CYS A 218 6.40 -26.46 -13.73
CA CYS A 218 7.11 -25.75 -14.80
C CYS A 218 6.88 -26.43 -16.16
N LEU A 219 6.95 -27.76 -16.23
CA LEU A 219 6.70 -28.50 -17.47
C LEU A 219 5.23 -28.38 -17.95
N GLU A 220 4.26 -28.38 -17.03
CA GLU A 220 2.84 -28.20 -17.37
C GLU A 220 2.55 -26.78 -17.91
N GLU A 221 3.28 -25.77 -17.43
CA GLU A 221 3.16 -24.37 -17.88
C GLU A 221 4.09 -23.99 -19.04
N GLY A 222 5.02 -24.87 -19.42
CA GLY A 222 5.99 -24.62 -20.51
C GLY A 222 7.19 -23.76 -20.09
N VAL A 223 7.48 -23.66 -18.79
CA VAL A 223 8.61 -22.91 -18.23
C VAL A 223 9.82 -23.85 -18.05
N GLN A 224 11.02 -23.39 -18.40
CA GLN A 224 12.25 -24.18 -18.25
C GLN A 224 12.69 -24.23 -16.78
N TYR A 225 13.03 -25.42 -16.27
CA TYR A 225 13.51 -25.58 -14.90
C TYR A 225 15.05 -25.42 -14.82
N ARG A 226 15.54 -24.28 -14.30
CA ARG A 226 16.99 -24.02 -14.07
C ARG A 226 17.46 -24.20 -12.63
N GLY A 227 16.52 -24.28 -11.68
CA GLY A 227 16.79 -24.37 -10.25
C GLY A 227 15.53 -24.06 -9.46
N LYS A 228 15.50 -24.39 -8.17
CA LYS A 228 14.29 -24.19 -7.35
C LYS A 228 13.90 -22.71 -7.25
N ILE A 229 14.87 -21.82 -7.07
CA ILE A 229 14.63 -20.38 -6.89
C ILE A 229 14.20 -19.77 -8.23
N ASP A 230 14.98 -19.97 -9.30
CA ASP A 230 14.70 -19.41 -10.63
C ASP A 230 13.35 -19.89 -11.16
N ALA A 231 13.03 -21.18 -10.99
CA ALA A 231 11.74 -21.73 -11.41
C ALA A 231 10.54 -21.06 -10.72
N ILE A 232 10.68 -20.59 -9.47
CA ILE A 232 9.61 -19.87 -8.77
C ILE A 232 9.41 -18.48 -9.37
N PHE A 233 10.51 -17.77 -9.67
CA PHE A 233 10.46 -16.46 -10.29
C PHE A 233 9.90 -16.52 -11.71
N ASP A 234 10.42 -17.42 -12.55
CA ASP A 234 9.96 -17.61 -13.93
C ASP A 234 8.46 -17.98 -13.97
N LEU A 235 8.00 -18.82 -13.04
CA LEU A 235 6.58 -19.19 -12.93
C LEU A 235 5.71 -18.02 -12.48
N ALA A 236 6.19 -17.20 -11.54
CA ALA A 236 5.49 -16.01 -11.09
C ALA A 236 5.36 -14.98 -12.20
N GLU A 237 6.42 -14.75 -12.96
CA GLU A 237 6.43 -13.86 -14.10
C GLU A 237 5.54 -14.38 -15.23
N HIS A 238 5.64 -15.66 -15.59
CA HIS A 238 4.81 -16.29 -16.62
C HIS A 238 3.31 -16.17 -16.31
N ARG A 239 2.91 -16.45 -15.07
CA ARG A 239 1.50 -16.31 -14.66
C ARG A 239 1.05 -14.85 -14.61
N ALA A 240 1.92 -13.94 -14.19
CA ALA A 240 1.64 -12.51 -14.22
C ALA A 240 1.47 -12.00 -15.67
N TYR A 241 2.32 -12.46 -16.58
CA TYR A 241 2.24 -12.18 -18.01
C TYR A 241 0.93 -12.71 -18.62
N ILE A 242 0.49 -13.92 -18.29
CA ILE A 242 -0.81 -14.45 -18.77
C ILE A 242 -1.99 -13.64 -18.21
N ALA A 243 -1.92 -13.20 -16.95
CA ALA A 243 -3.04 -12.54 -16.28
C ALA A 243 -3.19 -11.06 -16.64
N TYR A 244 -2.08 -10.34 -16.79
CA TYR A 244 -2.05 -8.89 -17.02
C TYR A 244 -1.53 -8.50 -18.41
N GLY A 245 -0.90 -9.40 -19.15
CA GLY A 245 -0.24 -9.11 -20.43
C GLY A 245 1.15 -8.49 -20.25
N THR A 246 1.82 -8.24 -21.36
CA THR A 246 3.01 -7.37 -21.42
C THR A 246 2.56 -5.93 -21.25
N ASP A 247 2.64 -5.42 -20.02
CA ASP A 247 2.47 -3.98 -19.68
C ASP A 247 3.58 -3.07 -20.30
N ASN A 248 4.31 -3.54 -21.31
CA ASN A 248 5.52 -2.87 -21.82
C ASN A 248 5.26 -1.82 -22.91
N GLU A 249 4.01 -1.51 -23.28
CA GLU A 249 3.76 -0.65 -24.46
C GLU A 249 2.73 0.49 -24.29
N ASP A 250 2.36 0.93 -23.09
CA ASP A 250 1.52 2.13 -22.99
C ASP A 250 1.75 2.99 -21.74
N ASP A 251 3.01 3.11 -21.32
CA ASP A 251 3.46 4.35 -20.66
C ASP A 251 3.88 5.33 -21.78
N GLY A 252 2.97 5.60 -22.71
CA GLY A 252 3.11 6.71 -23.64
C GLY A 252 3.22 8.00 -22.84
N GLU A 253 4.45 8.51 -22.72
CA GLU A 253 4.80 9.90 -22.96
C GLU A 253 3.61 10.88 -22.92
N VAL A 254 3.09 11.14 -21.72
CA VAL A 254 2.44 12.43 -21.46
C VAL A 254 3.51 13.31 -20.82
N GLU A 255 4.51 13.66 -21.64
CA GLU A 255 5.13 14.98 -21.54
C GLU A 255 4.01 16.00 -21.72
N SER A 256 3.37 16.37 -20.61
CA SER A 256 2.76 17.70 -20.55
C SER A 256 3.89 18.69 -20.32
N LYS A 257 4.60 19.00 -21.42
CA LYS A 257 5.21 20.31 -21.60
C LYS A 257 4.11 21.33 -21.36
N GLN A 258 4.07 21.90 -20.16
CA GLN A 258 3.50 23.22 -19.99
C GLN A 258 4.55 24.18 -20.54
N ASP A 259 4.33 24.60 -21.77
CA ASP A 259 4.92 25.81 -22.33
C ASP A 259 4.58 26.97 -21.37
N ILE A 260 5.57 27.39 -20.58
CA ILE A 260 5.62 28.73 -20.02
C ILE A 260 6.67 29.45 -20.86
N ASP A 261 6.17 30.12 -21.88
CA ASP A 261 6.90 31.10 -22.66
C ASP A 261 7.42 32.22 -21.76
N GLU A 262 8.70 32.53 -21.97
CA GLU A 262 9.26 33.88 -22.08
C GLU A 262 9.35 34.79 -20.82
N VAL A 263 10.58 35.00 -20.35
CA VAL A 263 11.35 36.28 -20.45
C VAL A 263 12.47 36.25 -19.40
N GLY A 264 13.72 36.31 -19.86
CA GLY A 264 14.84 36.53 -18.93
C GLY A 264 16.22 36.21 -19.50
N ALA A 265 16.62 36.94 -20.53
CA ALA A 265 17.97 36.91 -21.05
C ALA A 265 19.01 37.29 -19.98
N THR A 266 20.01 36.43 -19.77
CA THR A 266 21.37 36.84 -19.40
C THR A 266 22.39 35.95 -20.08
N LYS A 267 23.09 36.55 -21.06
CA LYS A 267 24.44 36.18 -21.52
C LYS A 267 25.38 35.94 -20.32
N ILE A 268 26.47 35.21 -20.61
CA ILE A 268 27.81 35.17 -19.98
C ILE A 268 28.16 33.69 -19.72
N VAL A 269 29.27 33.09 -20.15
CA VAL A 269 30.49 33.54 -20.86
C VAL A 269 31.18 32.26 -21.39
N GLU A 270 31.89 32.38 -22.51
CA GLU A 270 32.83 31.39 -23.04
C GLU A 270 33.99 31.09 -22.07
N GLY A 271 34.47 29.85 -22.07
CA GLY A 271 35.73 29.43 -21.47
C GLY A 271 35.76 27.91 -21.37
N ASN A 272 36.13 27.18 -22.42
CA ASN A 272 37.52 26.85 -22.77
C ASN A 272 38.29 26.24 -21.60
N GLU A 273 38.48 24.91 -21.61
CA GLU A 273 39.81 24.30 -21.76
C GLU A 273 39.66 22.78 -21.81
N GLY A 274 40.22 22.20 -22.88
CA GLY A 274 40.40 20.77 -23.01
C GLY A 274 41.56 20.29 -22.15
N VAL A 275 41.46 19.06 -21.70
CA VAL A 275 42.62 18.24 -21.33
C VAL A 275 42.39 16.87 -21.92
N ALA A 276 43.15 16.58 -22.97
CA ALA A 276 43.44 15.23 -23.40
C ALA A 276 44.44 14.63 -22.40
N GLU A 277 44.16 13.45 -21.88
CA GLU A 277 45.19 12.56 -21.36
C GLU A 277 45.04 11.20 -22.07
N ASP A 278 45.91 11.02 -23.06
CA ASP A 278 46.45 9.73 -23.45
C ASP A 278 47.23 9.14 -22.26
N VAL A 279 46.91 7.91 -21.85
CA VAL A 279 47.84 7.07 -21.09
C VAL A 279 47.75 5.64 -21.63
N ASP A 280 48.77 5.27 -22.39
CA ASP A 280 49.14 3.89 -22.70
C ASP A 280 49.78 3.21 -21.47
N GLU A 281 49.37 1.97 -21.18
CA GLU A 281 50.26 0.79 -21.01
C GLU A 281 49.47 -0.52 -20.96
#